data_AF-A0A9E2B6K0-F1
#
_entry.id   AF-A0A9E2B6K0-F1
#
_cell.length_a   1.000
_cell.length_b   1.000
_cell.length_c   1.000
_cell.angle_alpha   90.00
_cell.angle_beta   90.00
_cell.angle_gamma   90.00
#
_symmetry.space_group_name_H-M   'P 1'
#
loop_
_entity.id
_entity.type
_entity.pdbx_description
1 polymer ?
#
loop_
_entity_poly.entity_id
_entity_poly.type
_entity_poly.pdbx_seq_one_letter_code
_entity_poly.pdbx_strand_id
1 'polypeptide(L)' 'MNTRNAIILATCFVLLGSGCAIDLKPWERGVLAKPHMSVEPDPLQRTIREQVVTSKESSSGGFSVVGGGCGCN' A
#
# COMPACT_ATOMS: atom_id res chain seq x y z
N MET A 1 -41.94 -17.12 -0.93
CA MET A 1 -40.97 -15.99 -0.83
C MET A 1 -41.53 -14.81 -1.62
N ASN A 2 -41.83 -13.71 -0.92
CA ASN A 2 -42.62 -12.61 -1.48
C ASN A 2 -41.84 -11.88 -2.58
N THR A 3 -42.46 -11.73 -3.75
CA THR A 3 -41.89 -11.08 -4.94
C THR A 3 -41.39 -9.66 -4.66
N ARG A 4 -42.02 -8.91 -3.74
CA ARG A 4 -41.53 -7.61 -3.26
C ARG A 4 -40.15 -7.68 -2.60
N ASN A 5 -39.88 -8.70 -1.80
CA ASN A 5 -38.61 -8.85 -1.11
C ASN A 5 -37.49 -9.25 -2.10
N ALA A 6 -37.85 -10.04 -3.12
CA ALA A 6 -36.92 -10.41 -4.20
C ALA A 6 -36.50 -9.19 -5.04
N ILE A 7 -37.43 -8.29 -5.33
CA ILE A 7 -37.14 -7.04 -6.07
C ILE A 7 -36.19 -6.15 -5.27
N ILE A 8 -36.47 -5.95 -3.97
CA ILE A 8 -35.63 -5.12 -3.08
C ILE A 8 -34.19 -5.66 -3.03
N LEU A 9 -34.03 -6.97 -2.84
CA LEU A 9 -32.73 -7.62 -2.79
C LEU A 9 -31.96 -7.51 -4.13
N ALA A 10 -32.66 -7.67 -5.26
CA ALA A 10 -32.07 -7.51 -6.58
C ALA A 10 -31.59 -6.07 -6.84
N THR A 11 -32.37 -5.06 -6.44
CA THR A 11 -31.95 -3.65 -6.57
C THR A 11 -30.76 -3.31 -5.68
N CYS A 12 -30.70 -3.81 -4.45
CA CYS A 12 -29.52 -3.62 -3.60
C CYS A 12 -28.28 -4.24 -4.24
N PHE A 13 -28.38 -5.48 -4.76
CA PHE A 13 -27.23 -6.17 -5.36
C PHE A 13 -26.62 -5.40 -6.54
N VAL A 14 -27.46 -4.80 -7.40
CA VAL A 14 -26.99 -3.97 -8.53
C VAL A 14 -26.28 -2.70 -8.07
N LEU A 15 -26.78 -2.03 -7.02
CA LEU A 15 -26.18 -0.80 -6.49
C LEU A 15 -24.81 -1.02 -5.84
N LEU A 16 -24.56 -2.18 -5.23
CA LEU A 16 -23.26 -2.49 -4.63
C LEU A 16 -22.18 -2.84 -5.69
N GLY A 17 -22.57 -3.25 -6.89
CA GLY A 17 -21.64 -3.75 -7.92
C GLY A 17 -21.11 -2.71 -8.91
N SER A 18 -21.72 -1.52 -9.00
CA SER A 18 -21.45 -0.55 -10.08
C SER A 18 -20.14 0.25 -9.94
N GLY A 19 -19.38 0.07 -8.86
CA GLY A 19 -18.15 0.84 -8.60
C GLY A 19 -16.88 0.33 -9.28
N CYS A 20 -16.83 -0.94 -9.69
CA CYS A 20 -15.60 -1.59 -10.14
C CYS A 20 -15.39 -1.62 -11.66
N ALA A 21 -16.37 -1.16 -12.45
CA ALA A 21 -16.43 -1.40 -13.89
C ALA A 21 -16.11 -0.18 -14.78
N ILE A 22 -15.55 0.89 -14.20
CA ILE A 22 -15.17 2.06 -15.00
C ILE A 22 -13.77 1.80 -15.56
N ASP A 23 -13.68 1.51 -16.86
CA ASP A 23 -12.46 1.44 -17.65
C ASP A 23 -11.85 2.85 -17.78
N LEU A 24 -11.21 3.32 -16.71
CA LEU A 24 -10.39 4.54 -16.72
C LEU A 24 -8.97 4.18 -17.12
N LYS A 25 -8.47 4.85 -18.15
CA LYS A 25 -7.08 4.68 -18.60
C LYS A 25 -6.15 5.23 -17.51
N PRO A 26 -4.96 4.63 -17.30
CA PRO A 26 -4.09 5.00 -16.18
C PRO A 26 -3.75 6.50 -16.07
N TRP A 27 -3.65 7.20 -17.20
CA TRP A 27 -3.36 8.64 -17.27
C TRP A 27 -4.55 9.55 -16.99
N GLU A 28 -5.77 9.02 -16.95
CA GLU A 28 -6.97 9.77 -16.53
C GLU A 28 -7.02 9.93 -15.01
N ARG A 29 -6.28 9.07 -14.28
CA ARG A 29 -6.00 9.27 -12.85
C ARG A 29 -4.85 10.28 -12.77
N GLY A 30 -5.15 11.48 -12.27
CA GLY A 30 -4.13 12.48 -12.00
C GLY A 30 -3.16 12.06 -10.89
N VAL A 31 -2.54 13.04 -10.24
CA VAL A 31 -1.61 12.78 -9.13
C VAL A 31 -2.39 12.36 -7.88
N LEU A 32 -2.36 11.06 -7.55
CA LEU A 32 -3.07 10.48 -6.40
C LEU A 32 -2.34 10.70 -5.06
N ALA A 33 -1.00 10.80 -5.09
CA ALA A 33 -0.18 11.01 -3.90
C ALA A 33 0.62 12.30 -4.04
N LYS A 34 0.46 13.20 -3.09
CA LYS A 34 1.24 14.44 -3.00
C LYS A 34 2.64 14.12 -2.43
N PRO A 35 3.67 14.94 -2.70
CA PRO A 35 5.01 14.70 -2.13
C PRO A 35 5.05 14.56 -0.61
N HIS A 36 4.18 15.28 0.13
CA HIS A 36 4.08 15.17 1.59
C HIS A 36 3.37 13.90 2.08
N MET A 37 2.78 13.12 1.18
CA MET A 37 2.20 11.79 1.48
C MET A 37 3.26 10.69 1.35
N SER A 38 4.53 11.05 1.07
CA SER A 38 5.64 10.10 1.06
C SER A 38 5.78 9.47 2.44
N VAL A 39 5.95 8.15 2.48
CA VAL A 39 6.25 7.38 3.70
C VAL A 39 7.54 7.88 4.34
N GLU A 40 8.50 8.30 3.51
CA GLU A 40 9.71 8.97 3.96
C GLU A 40 9.85 10.31 3.21
N PRO A 41 9.44 11.42 3.83
CA PRO A 41 9.53 12.74 3.21
C PRO A 41 10.95 13.33 3.27
N ASP A 42 11.79 12.87 4.20
CA ASP A 42 13.19 13.30 4.35
C ASP A 42 14.15 12.09 4.16
N PRO A 43 14.78 11.97 2.97
CA PRO A 43 15.71 10.89 2.70
C PRO A 43 17.00 10.97 3.53
N LEU A 44 17.43 12.16 3.93
CA LEU A 44 18.65 12.34 4.73
C LEU A 44 18.43 11.80 6.15
N GLN A 45 17.30 12.16 6.75
CA GLN A 45 16.94 11.66 8.07
C GLN A 45 16.82 10.13 8.08
N ARG A 46 16.26 9.54 7.02
CA ARG A 46 16.19 8.09 6.85
C ARG A 46 17.56 7.44 6.85
N THR A 47 18.49 7.93 6.02
CA THR A 47 19.83 7.35 5.92
C THR A 47 20.56 7.40 7.27
N ILE A 48 20.47 8.52 8.00
CA ILE A 48 21.09 8.64 9.32
C ILE A 48 20.47 7.63 10.30
N ARG A 49 19.14 7.50 10.30
CA ARG A 49 18.42 6.55 11.15
C ARG A 49 18.83 5.11 10.85
N GLU A 50 18.91 4.75 9.56
CA GLU A 50 19.36 3.44 9.11
C GLU A 50 20.79 3.16 9.58
N GLN A 51 21.73 4.10 9.42
CA GLN A 51 23.11 3.91 9.88
C GLN A 51 23.22 3.72 11.40
N VAL A 52 22.42 4.45 12.19
CA VAL A 52 22.39 4.30 13.65
C VAL A 52 21.84 2.93 14.05
N VAL A 53 20.75 2.48 13.43
CA VAL A 53 20.16 1.17 13.69
C VAL A 53 21.11 0.06 13.27
N THR A 54 21.68 0.14 12.07
CA THR A 54 22.69 -0.82 11.61
C THR A 54 23.87 -0.86 12.57
N SER A 55 24.40 0.27 13.03
CA SER A 55 25.55 0.27 13.95
C SER A 55 25.23 -0.37 15.31
N LYS A 56 23.98 -0.28 15.76
CA LYS A 56 23.53 -0.83 17.06
C LYS A 56 23.10 -2.29 16.96
N GLU A 57 22.57 -2.68 15.82
CA GLU A 57 21.84 -3.93 15.65
C GLU A 57 22.33 -4.67 14.39
N SER A 58 23.63 -4.55 14.05
CA SER A 58 24.24 -5.16 12.86
C SER A 58 23.91 -6.65 12.72
N SER A 59 23.77 -7.35 13.85
CA SER A 59 23.48 -8.79 13.91
C SER A 59 22.01 -9.17 13.75
N SER A 60 21.07 -8.21 13.80
CA SER A 60 19.62 -8.48 13.74
C SER A 60 19.00 -8.27 12.37
N GLY A 61 19.80 -7.88 11.36
CA GLY A 61 19.30 -7.56 10.03
C GLY A 61 18.82 -6.10 9.93
N GLY A 62 19.35 -5.38 8.93
CA GLY A 62 18.97 -4.00 8.65
C GLY A 62 17.68 -3.89 7.83
N PHE A 63 17.38 -2.66 7.39
CA PHE A 63 16.19 -2.32 6.60
C PHE A 63 16.16 -2.95 5.18
N SER A 64 17.22 -3.64 4.75
CA SER A 64 17.34 -4.31 3.46
C SER A 64 17.55 -5.81 3.62
N VAL A 65 16.62 -6.61 3.11
CA VAL A 65 16.76 -8.07 2.99
C VAL A 65 17.52 -8.37 1.69
N VAL A 66 18.85 -8.44 1.75
CA VAL A 66 19.68 -8.96 0.65
C VAL A 66 20.25 -10.28 1.12
N GLY A 67 19.75 -11.37 0.54
CA GLY A 67 20.15 -12.73 0.90
C GLY A 67 21.60 -13.05 0.52
N GLY A 68 22.30 -13.71 1.45
CA GLY A 68 23.46 -14.55 1.17
C GLY A 68 24.80 -14.04 1.72
N GLY A 69 25.11 -14.35 2.98
CA GLY A 69 26.49 -14.25 3.49
C GLY A 69 26.60 -14.60 4.96
N CYS A 70 27.36 -15.65 5.29
CA CYS A 70 27.64 -16.05 6.66
C CYS A 70 28.45 -14.96 7.37
N GLY A 71 27.79 -14.27 8.30
CA GLY A 71 28.50 -13.59 9.36
C GLY A 71 27.68 -12.50 10.03
N CYS A 72 26.59 -12.87 10.69
CA CYS A 72 25.70 -11.94 11.40
C CYS A 72 24.86 -11.04 10.48
N ASN A 73 24.54 -11.52 9.28
CA ASN A 73 23.18 -11.96 8.94
C ASN A 73 23.24 -13.46 8.59
#